data_AF-A0AAD7XEQ3-F1
#
_entry.id   AF-A0AAD7XEQ3-F1
#
_cell.length_a   1.000
_cell.length_b   1.000
_cell.length_c   1.000
_cell.angle_alpha   90.00
_cell.angle_beta   90.00
_cell.angle_gamma   90.00
#
_symmetry.space_group_name_H-M   'P 1'
#
loop_
_entity.id
_entity.type
_entity.pdbx_description
1 polymer ?
#
loop_
_entity_poly.entity_id
_entity_poly.type
_entity_poly.pdbx_seq_one_letter_code
_entity_poly.pdbx_strand_id
1 'polypeptide(L)'
;MRVVVVCLVIATAASSLTMMSRRSAVSVVSLGVPTISRANDERIATQELVKAIDRGAPTEEVEACIAKLVPLSTSTSVDGCWKLLWSARTRNFSPLLELPKPIRPDSTQFFEDGRIENSLTRGVLGGSRLVLTAGFDDPLILPPFRFDVRVLDRSIRLVDAGSDADFRRTQARSQEEQRAPRNRYVQLYLGKDIRVSKVVEGDPVILGATFVHRRLATNDQCLPRDSLHNPVR
;
A
#
# COMPACT_ATOMS: atom_id res chain seq x y z
N MET A 1 3.99 -21.03 -28.17
CA MET A 1 4.86 -21.00 -26.97
C MET A 1 4.17 -20.19 -25.89
N ARG A 2 3.74 -20.84 -24.80
CA ARG A 2 3.20 -20.18 -23.61
C ARG A 2 4.25 -20.34 -22.51
N VAL A 3 4.84 -19.23 -22.07
CA VAL A 3 5.71 -19.23 -20.90
C VAL A 3 4.90 -18.64 -19.76
N VAL A 4 4.32 -19.52 -18.96
CA VAL A 4 3.70 -19.18 -17.68
C VAL A 4 4.82 -19.33 -16.64
N VAL A 5 5.26 -18.24 -16.04
CA VAL A 5 6.21 -18.29 -14.92
C VAL A 5 5.39 -18.25 -13.63
N VAL A 6 5.12 -19.42 -13.06
CA VAL A 6 4.63 -19.59 -11.69
C VAL A 6 5.84 -19.91 -10.83
N CYS A 7 6.19 -19.02 -9.90
CA CYS A 7 7.24 -19.29 -8.93
C CYS A 7 6.65 -19.91 -7.64
N LEU A 8 7.31 -20.98 -7.20
CA LEU A 8 6.98 -21.94 -6.15
C LEU A 8 8.04 -21.83 -5.04
N VAL A 9 7.66 -21.72 -3.75
CA VAL A 9 8.48 -22.09 -2.57
C VAL A 9 7.53 -22.36 -1.38
N ILE A 10 7.25 -23.60 -0.96
CA ILE A 10 7.90 -24.51 0.03
C ILE A 10 7.98 -23.96 1.47
N ALA A 11 7.28 -24.69 2.36
CA ALA A 11 6.96 -24.41 3.76
C ALA A 11 8.02 -24.87 4.77
N THR A 12 7.94 -24.37 6.01
CA THR A 12 8.13 -25.17 7.25
C THR A 12 7.52 -24.51 8.51
N ALA A 13 6.71 -25.31 9.20
CA ALA A 13 6.21 -25.34 10.60
C ALA A 13 7.11 -24.69 11.68
N ALA A 14 6.68 -24.37 12.91
CA ALA A 14 5.39 -24.29 13.63
C ALA A 14 5.69 -23.69 15.02
N SER A 15 4.64 -23.21 15.70
CA SER A 15 4.33 -23.46 17.13
C SER A 15 3.96 -22.22 17.95
N SER A 16 2.79 -22.36 18.56
CA SER A 16 2.10 -21.49 19.49
C SER A 16 2.81 -21.32 20.83
N LEU A 17 2.57 -20.19 21.51
CA LEU A 17 2.58 -20.10 22.96
C LEU A 17 1.62 -18.99 23.42
N THR A 18 0.62 -19.39 24.19
CA THR A 18 -0.36 -18.56 24.89
C THR A 18 0.20 -18.16 26.24
N MET A 19 0.14 -16.87 26.62
CA MET A 19 0.07 -16.49 28.03
C MET A 19 -0.58 -15.12 28.26
N MET A 20 -1.57 -15.17 29.16
CA MET A 20 -1.92 -14.25 30.27
C MET A 20 -2.07 -12.75 29.99
N SER A 21 -3.10 -12.14 30.60
CA SER A 21 -2.92 -11.42 31.88
C SER A 21 -4.07 -10.43 32.14
N ARG A 22 -4.38 -10.25 33.42
CA ARG A 22 -5.50 -9.46 33.94
C ARG A 22 -5.24 -7.95 33.79
N ARG A 23 -6.32 -7.22 33.47
CA ARG A 23 -6.37 -5.77 33.35
C ARG A 23 -6.33 -5.10 34.72
N SER A 24 -5.40 -4.16 34.90
CA SER A 24 -5.51 -3.08 35.87
C SER A 24 -5.59 -1.75 35.10
N ALA A 25 -6.65 -0.98 35.35
CA ALA A 25 -6.82 0.35 34.80
C ALA A 25 -6.08 1.36 35.69
N VAL A 26 -5.08 2.04 35.13
CA VAL A 26 -4.45 3.22 35.74
C VAL A 26 -4.93 4.44 34.97
N SER A 27 -5.58 5.35 35.69
CA SER A 27 -6.00 6.66 35.19
C SER A 27 -4.77 7.55 35.06
N VAL A 28 -4.47 8.02 33.85
CA VAL A 28 -3.36 8.94 33.60
C VAL A 28 -3.92 10.34 33.37
N VAL A 29 -3.50 11.24 34.25
CA VAL A 29 -3.72 12.69 34.19
C VAL A 29 -3.05 13.25 32.93
N SER A 30 -3.84 13.85 32.05
CA SER A 30 -3.35 14.51 30.83
C SER A 30 -2.81 15.90 31.17
N LEU A 31 -1.48 16.03 31.24
CA LEU A 31 -0.78 17.32 31.27
C LEU A 31 -0.71 17.88 29.84
N GLY A 32 -1.27 19.06 29.64
CA GLY A 32 -1.31 19.75 28.35
C GLY A 32 0.08 20.10 27.83
N VAL A 33 0.54 19.34 26.84
CA VAL A 33 1.72 19.69 26.03
C VAL A 33 1.30 20.75 24.99
N PRO A 34 2.03 21.86 24.83
CA PRO A 34 1.68 22.91 23.88
C PRO A 34 1.73 22.40 22.42
N THR A 35 0.61 22.56 21.71
CA THR A 35 0.34 22.08 20.35
C THR A 35 1.39 22.45 19.29
N ILE A 36 2.15 23.54 19.50
CA ILE A 36 3.16 24.04 18.55
C ILE A 36 4.43 23.15 18.53
N SER A 37 4.85 22.60 19.68
CA SER A 37 6.02 21.70 19.72
C SER A 37 5.74 20.43 18.90
N ARG A 38 4.54 19.86 19.12
CA ARG A 38 4.14 18.59 18.51
C ARG A 38 4.10 18.64 16.98
N ALA A 39 3.62 19.73 16.39
CA ALA A 39 3.57 19.89 14.93
C ALA A 39 4.97 20.01 14.32
N ASN A 40 5.92 20.65 15.02
CA ASN A 40 7.30 20.75 14.55
C ASN A 40 8.02 19.40 14.67
N ASP A 41 7.80 18.67 15.76
CA ASP A 41 8.36 17.34 15.99
C ASP A 41 7.88 16.33 14.92
N GLU A 42 6.59 16.38 14.57
CA GLU A 42 6.03 15.56 13.50
C GLU A 42 6.65 15.86 12.13
N ARG A 43 6.83 17.15 11.81
CA ARG A 43 7.48 17.57 10.57
C ARG A 43 8.93 17.08 10.50
N ILE A 44 9.67 17.17 11.60
CA ILE A 44 11.06 16.69 11.70
C ILE A 44 11.10 15.18 11.49
N ALA A 45 10.27 14.41 12.21
CA ALA A 45 10.21 12.96 12.09
C ALA A 45 9.85 12.51 10.66
N THR A 46 8.91 13.21 10.02
CA THR A 46 8.53 12.97 8.62
C THR A 46 9.69 13.23 7.66
N GLN A 47 10.44 14.32 7.86
CA GLN A 47 11.61 14.63 7.05
C GLN A 47 12.74 13.62 7.25
N GLU A 48 12.97 13.15 8.48
CA GLU A 48 13.94 12.08 8.76
C GLU A 48 13.59 10.80 8.01
N LEU A 49 12.33 10.37 8.05
CA LEU A 49 11.85 9.19 7.33
C LEU A 49 12.09 9.32 5.82
N VAL A 50 11.69 10.45 5.24
CA VAL A 50 11.87 10.70 3.80
C VAL A 50 13.36 10.68 3.42
N LYS A 51 14.22 11.33 4.20
CA LYS A 51 15.67 11.33 3.97
C LYS A 51 16.26 9.91 4.04
N ALA A 52 15.83 9.10 5.02
CA ALA A 52 16.26 7.71 5.14
C ALA A 52 15.86 6.88 3.91
N ILE A 53 14.63 7.05 3.41
CA ILE A 53 14.17 6.38 2.19
C ILE A 53 14.95 6.84 0.96
N ASP A 54 15.13 8.15 0.78
CA ASP A 54 15.76 8.72 -0.41
C ASP A 54 17.25 8.32 -0.54
N ARG A 55 17.95 8.14 0.59
CA ARG A 55 19.34 7.65 0.61
C ARG A 55 19.47 6.12 0.51
N GLY A 56 18.35 5.38 0.47
CA GLY A 56 18.36 3.92 0.43
C GLY A 56 18.81 3.27 1.73
N ALA A 57 18.39 3.81 2.89
CA ALA A 57 18.68 3.24 4.19
C ALA A 57 18.16 1.79 4.32
N PRO A 58 18.79 0.96 5.18
CA PRO A 58 18.33 -0.41 5.43
C PRO A 58 16.94 -0.42 6.09
N THR A 59 16.22 -1.53 5.93
CA THR A 59 14.82 -1.69 6.38
C THR A 59 14.65 -1.35 7.86
N GLU A 60 15.56 -1.80 8.71
CA GLU A 60 15.53 -1.61 10.16
C GLU A 60 15.61 -0.13 10.53
N GLU A 61 16.38 0.66 9.79
CA GLU A 61 16.51 2.09 10.00
C GLU A 61 15.24 2.84 9.56
N VAL A 62 14.67 2.46 8.41
CA VAL A 62 13.39 3.04 7.94
C VAL A 62 12.25 2.70 8.92
N GLU A 63 12.19 1.46 9.40
CA GLU A 63 11.22 1.03 10.42
C GLU A 63 11.43 1.79 11.76
N ALA A 64 12.67 2.06 12.16
CA ALA A 64 12.97 2.89 13.33
C ALA A 64 12.50 4.35 13.14
N CYS A 65 12.64 4.92 11.95
CA CYS A 65 12.06 6.23 11.63
C CYS A 65 10.53 6.21 11.69
N ILE A 66 9.88 5.15 11.18
CA ILE A 66 8.42 4.98 11.27
C ILE A 66 7.97 4.93 12.73
N ALA A 67 8.69 4.22 13.60
CA ALA A 67 8.34 4.10 15.02
C ALA A 67 8.37 5.43 15.79
N LYS A 68 9.12 6.43 15.30
CA LYS A 68 9.15 7.80 15.85
C LYS A 68 7.94 8.64 15.45
N LEU A 69 7.19 8.25 14.41
CA LEU A 69 6.01 8.99 13.98
C LEU A 69 4.91 8.89 15.05
N VAL A 70 4.32 10.02 15.41
CA VAL A 70 3.24 10.06 16.39
C VAL A 70 1.94 9.59 15.73
N PRO A 71 1.26 8.53 16.23
CA PRO A 71 0.04 8.01 15.61
C PRO A 71 -1.15 8.98 15.61
N LEU A 72 -2.00 8.81 14.59
CA LEU A 72 -3.27 9.47 14.22
C LEU A 72 -3.84 10.59 15.12
N SER A 73 -3.95 11.80 14.56
CA SER A 73 -5.10 12.68 14.79
C SER A 73 -6.26 12.27 13.87
N THR A 74 -7.46 12.13 14.41
CA THR A 74 -8.69 11.63 13.75
C THR A 74 -9.26 12.48 12.61
N SER A 75 -8.57 13.55 12.17
CA SER A 75 -9.11 14.56 11.28
C SER A 75 -8.59 14.52 9.83
N THR A 76 -7.64 13.64 9.50
CA THR A 76 -7.04 13.62 8.16
C THR A 76 -7.70 12.55 7.30
N SER A 77 -8.28 12.94 6.15
CA SER A 77 -8.85 11.98 5.18
C SER A 77 -7.74 11.28 4.38
N VAL A 78 -7.96 9.99 4.11
CA VAL A 78 -7.13 9.18 3.20
C VAL A 78 -7.38 9.49 1.72
N ASP A 79 -8.41 10.29 1.41
CA ASP A 79 -8.79 10.64 0.04
C ASP A 79 -7.65 11.31 -0.73
N GLY A 80 -7.70 11.18 -2.04
CA GLY A 80 -6.76 11.78 -2.98
C GLY A 80 -5.66 10.83 -3.41
N CYS A 81 -4.60 11.43 -3.96
CA CYS A 81 -3.56 10.73 -4.69
C CYS A 81 -2.29 10.52 -3.85
N TRP A 82 -1.79 9.29 -3.84
CA TRP A 82 -0.65 8.86 -3.03
C TRP A 82 0.35 8.09 -3.89
N LYS A 83 1.64 8.46 -3.83
CA LYS A 83 2.73 7.71 -4.47
C LYS A 83 3.47 6.87 -3.44
N LEU A 84 3.72 5.61 -3.74
CA LEU A 84 4.55 4.74 -2.92
C LEU A 84 6.00 5.26 -2.94
N LEU A 85 6.53 5.58 -1.77
CA LEU A 85 7.94 5.91 -1.59
C LEU A 85 8.77 4.67 -1.27
N TRP A 86 8.24 3.84 -0.38
CA TRP A 86 8.94 2.70 0.19
C TRP A 86 7.97 1.62 0.64
N SER A 87 8.39 0.37 0.56
CA SER A 87 7.66 -0.77 1.11
C SER A 87 8.62 -1.82 1.64
N ALA A 88 8.17 -2.60 2.63
CA ALA A 88 8.87 -3.77 3.13
C ALA A 88 7.95 -4.99 3.18
N ARG A 89 8.55 -6.18 3.09
CA ARG A 89 7.87 -7.48 3.13
C ARG A 89 6.83 -7.65 2.02
N THR A 90 7.10 -7.08 0.84
CA THR A 90 6.22 -7.13 -0.33
C THR A 90 6.65 -8.13 -1.41
N ARG A 91 7.79 -8.82 -1.22
CA ARG A 91 8.39 -9.73 -2.21
C ARG A 91 7.40 -10.69 -2.83
N ASN A 92 6.65 -11.36 -1.96
CA ASN A 92 5.76 -12.45 -2.35
C ASN A 92 4.49 -11.92 -3.04
N PHE A 93 4.18 -10.64 -2.86
CA PHE A 93 2.99 -10.00 -3.41
C PHE A 93 3.24 -9.29 -4.74
N SER A 94 4.31 -8.51 -4.83
CA SER A 94 4.64 -7.75 -6.04
C SER A 94 6.14 -7.66 -6.22
N PRO A 95 6.74 -8.62 -6.96
CA PRO A 95 8.15 -8.59 -7.32
C PRO A 95 8.54 -7.30 -8.06
N LEU A 96 7.58 -6.66 -8.75
CA LEU A 96 7.78 -5.39 -9.44
C LEU A 96 8.20 -4.26 -8.51
N LEU A 97 7.77 -4.28 -7.24
CA LEU A 97 8.12 -3.24 -6.26
C LEU A 97 9.56 -3.36 -5.73
N GLU A 98 10.20 -4.52 -5.91
CA GLU A 98 11.58 -4.76 -5.46
C GLU A 98 12.63 -4.43 -6.51
N LEU A 99 12.22 -4.16 -7.74
CA LEU A 99 13.14 -3.80 -8.80
C LEU A 99 13.91 -2.52 -8.41
N PRO A 100 15.19 -2.38 -8.83
CA PRO A 100 15.90 -1.13 -8.66
C PRO A 100 15.36 -0.05 -9.61
N LYS A 101 15.51 1.23 -9.24
CA LYS A 101 15.32 2.33 -10.20
C LYS A 101 16.41 2.25 -11.30
N PRO A 102 16.11 2.60 -12.56
CA PRO A 102 14.85 3.12 -13.08
C PRO A 102 13.85 2.04 -13.56
N ILE A 103 14.18 0.75 -13.41
CA ILE A 103 13.36 -0.36 -13.92
C ILE A 103 12.07 -0.55 -13.09
N ARG A 104 12.12 -0.20 -11.80
CA ARG A 104 10.95 -0.21 -10.92
C ARG A 104 9.83 0.69 -11.42
N PRO A 105 8.60 0.16 -11.61
CA PRO A 105 7.44 0.99 -11.86
C PRO A 105 7.17 1.97 -10.71
N ASP A 106 6.66 3.16 -11.05
CA ASP A 106 6.04 4.05 -10.09
C ASP A 106 4.69 3.45 -9.66
N SER A 107 4.47 3.32 -8.35
CA SER A 107 3.21 2.84 -7.77
C SER A 107 2.43 4.00 -7.17
N THR A 108 1.18 4.16 -7.57
CA THR A 108 0.26 5.18 -7.04
C THR A 108 -1.03 4.56 -6.54
N GLN A 109 -1.67 5.20 -5.58
CA GLN A 109 -2.97 4.86 -5.04
C GLN A 109 -3.85 6.09 -5.03
N PHE A 110 -5.06 5.96 -5.56
CA PHE A 110 -6.07 7.00 -5.57
C PHE A 110 -7.28 6.52 -4.77
N PHE A 111 -7.73 7.34 -3.82
CA PHE A 111 -8.88 7.09 -2.96
C PHE A 111 -9.95 8.16 -3.23
N GLU A 112 -11.16 7.73 -3.59
CA GLU A 112 -12.29 8.61 -3.84
C GLU A 112 -13.61 7.83 -3.71
N ASP A 113 -14.60 8.39 -3.01
CA ASP A 113 -15.98 7.86 -2.93
C ASP A 113 -16.08 6.35 -2.63
N GLY A 114 -15.32 5.88 -1.64
CA GLY A 114 -15.31 4.47 -1.25
C GLY A 114 -14.71 3.53 -2.30
N ARG A 115 -13.86 4.07 -3.19
CA ARG A 115 -13.10 3.31 -4.18
C ARG A 115 -11.61 3.54 -4.00
N ILE A 116 -10.85 2.51 -4.36
CA ILE A 116 -9.39 2.58 -4.46
C ILE A 116 -8.96 2.16 -5.86
N GLU A 117 -8.10 2.96 -6.49
CA GLU A 117 -7.37 2.59 -7.70
C GLU A 117 -5.88 2.51 -7.36
N ASN A 118 -5.29 1.33 -7.48
CA ASN A 118 -3.85 1.12 -7.41
C ASN A 118 -3.33 1.07 -8.84
N SER A 119 -2.24 1.78 -9.14
CA SER A 119 -1.65 1.72 -10.47
C SER A 119 -0.14 1.66 -10.46
N LEU A 120 0.39 0.88 -11.40
CA LEU A 120 1.82 0.77 -11.70
C LEU A 120 2.07 1.38 -13.08
N THR A 121 3.05 2.26 -13.19
CA THR A 121 3.41 2.98 -14.43
C THR A 121 4.92 3.03 -14.61
N ARG A 122 5.41 3.29 -15.83
CA ARG A 122 6.84 3.48 -16.14
C ARG A 122 7.70 2.25 -15.81
N GLY A 123 9.02 2.42 -15.80
CA GLY A 123 9.97 1.35 -15.56
C GLY A 123 9.84 0.25 -16.60
N VAL A 124 9.80 -1.00 -16.15
CA VAL A 124 9.62 -2.19 -17.02
C VAL A 124 8.30 -2.17 -17.80
N LEU A 125 7.30 -1.39 -17.38
CA LEU A 125 6.02 -1.29 -18.08
C LEU A 125 6.09 -0.34 -19.29
N GLY A 126 7.14 0.48 -19.41
CA GLY A 126 7.28 1.48 -20.47
C GLY A 126 6.07 2.42 -20.53
N GLY A 127 5.41 2.47 -21.69
CA GLY A 127 4.18 3.25 -21.91
C GLY A 127 2.88 2.57 -21.45
N SER A 128 2.96 1.36 -20.88
CA SER A 128 1.80 0.63 -20.35
C SER A 128 1.56 0.98 -18.88
N ARG A 129 0.32 0.81 -18.44
CA ARG A 129 -0.11 0.98 -17.05
C ARG A 129 -0.89 -0.22 -16.58
N LEU A 130 -0.53 -0.76 -15.41
CA LEU A 130 -1.33 -1.78 -14.73
C LEU A 130 -2.23 -1.09 -13.72
N VAL A 131 -3.53 -1.42 -13.71
CA VAL A 131 -4.51 -0.78 -12.85
C VAL A 131 -5.32 -1.84 -12.12
N LEU A 132 -5.33 -1.79 -10.79
CA LEU A 132 -6.22 -2.58 -9.93
C LEU A 132 -7.22 -1.65 -9.25
N THR A 133 -8.50 -1.81 -9.57
CA THR A 133 -9.60 -1.10 -8.90
C THR A 133 -10.33 -2.01 -7.93
N ALA A 134 -10.74 -1.46 -6.79
CA ALA A 134 -11.49 -2.15 -5.74
C ALA A 134 -12.42 -1.18 -5.00
N GLY A 135 -13.39 -1.72 -4.25
CA GLY A 135 -14.10 -0.99 -3.23
C GLY A 135 -13.23 -0.73 -2.01
N PHE A 136 -13.58 0.28 -1.22
CA PHE A 136 -12.86 0.70 -0.03
C PHE A 136 -13.84 1.17 1.05
N ASP A 137 -13.73 0.59 2.24
CA ASP A 137 -14.48 0.94 3.44
C ASP A 137 -13.50 0.90 4.62
N ASP A 138 -12.78 2.01 4.83
CA ASP A 138 -11.59 2.10 5.69
C ASP A 138 -11.78 1.36 7.02
N PRO A 139 -10.98 0.32 7.34
CA PRO A 139 -9.70 -0.04 6.71
C PRO A 139 -9.73 -1.28 5.79
N LEU A 140 -10.88 -1.58 5.20
CA LEU A 140 -11.09 -2.75 4.36
C LEU A 140 -10.99 -2.39 2.88
N ILE A 141 -10.25 -3.21 2.13
CA ILE A 141 -10.34 -3.25 0.67
C ILE A 141 -11.36 -4.33 0.33
N LEU A 142 -12.34 -3.97 -0.50
CA LEU A 142 -13.51 -4.77 -0.81
C LEU A 142 -13.60 -5.09 -2.30
N PRO A 143 -14.22 -6.22 -2.70
CA PRO A 143 -14.56 -6.47 -4.09
C PRO A 143 -15.59 -5.44 -4.62
N PRO A 144 -15.79 -5.33 -5.95
CA PRO A 144 -15.16 -6.13 -7.00
C PRO A 144 -13.71 -5.71 -7.28
N PHE A 145 -12.85 -6.69 -7.55
CA PHE A 145 -11.48 -6.46 -7.98
C PHE A 145 -11.40 -6.52 -9.50
N ARG A 146 -11.00 -5.42 -10.13
CA ARG A 146 -10.77 -5.38 -11.58
C ARG A 146 -9.33 -5.01 -11.86
N PHE A 147 -8.66 -5.88 -12.60
CA PHE A 147 -7.28 -5.67 -13.03
C PHE A 147 -7.24 -5.46 -14.53
N ASP A 148 -6.81 -4.28 -14.95
CA ASP A 148 -6.73 -3.86 -16.34
C ASP A 148 -5.29 -3.50 -16.72
N VAL A 149 -4.90 -3.80 -17.95
CA VAL A 149 -3.72 -3.21 -18.60
C VAL A 149 -4.21 -2.09 -19.50
N ARG A 150 -3.70 -0.88 -19.28
CA ARG A 150 -3.97 0.28 -20.13
C ARG A 150 -2.74 0.56 -20.99
N VAL A 151 -2.94 0.68 -22.30
CA VAL A 151 -1.91 1.03 -23.29
C VAL A 151 -2.54 2.04 -24.24
N LEU A 152 -2.02 3.27 -24.25
CA LEU A 152 -2.62 4.38 -25.00
C LEU A 152 -4.11 4.53 -24.62
N ASP A 153 -5.01 4.54 -25.61
CA ASP A 153 -6.46 4.65 -25.50
C ASP A 153 -7.17 3.30 -25.23
N ARG A 154 -6.41 2.21 -25.10
CA ARG A 154 -6.97 0.86 -24.92
C ARG A 154 -6.84 0.39 -23.49
N SER A 155 -7.94 -0.18 -22.98
CA SER A 155 -7.97 -0.88 -21.69
C SER A 155 -8.33 -2.35 -21.93
N ILE A 156 -7.46 -3.26 -21.51
CA ILE A 156 -7.67 -4.72 -21.61
C ILE A 156 -7.86 -5.26 -20.20
N ARG A 157 -9.04 -5.82 -19.92
CA ARG A 157 -9.30 -6.46 -18.63
C ARG A 157 -8.62 -7.82 -18.55
N LEU A 158 -7.76 -8.00 -17.55
CA LEU A 158 -7.09 -9.26 -17.26
C LEU A 158 -7.83 -10.07 -16.21
N VAL A 159 -8.39 -9.41 -15.20
CA VAL A 159 -9.14 -10.04 -14.10
C VAL A 159 -10.39 -9.24 -13.81
N ASP A 160 -11.52 -9.93 -13.66
CA ASP A 160 -12.78 -9.40 -13.12
C ASP A 160 -13.26 -10.37 -12.05
N ALA A 161 -13.10 -9.99 -10.78
CA ALA A 161 -13.42 -10.84 -9.65
C ALA A 161 -14.43 -10.15 -8.74
N GLY A 162 -15.62 -10.75 -8.60
CA GLY A 162 -16.69 -10.27 -7.72
C GLY A 162 -16.43 -10.54 -6.23
N SER A 163 -15.37 -11.29 -5.88
CA SER A 163 -15.04 -11.65 -4.50
C SER A 163 -13.52 -11.78 -4.29
N ASP A 164 -13.06 -11.65 -3.04
CA ASP A 164 -11.67 -11.96 -2.65
C ASP A 164 -11.28 -13.39 -3.02
N ALA A 165 -12.20 -14.33 -2.83
CA ALA A 165 -11.96 -15.75 -3.11
C ALA A 165 -11.71 -15.98 -4.60
N ASP A 166 -12.50 -15.36 -5.49
CA ASP A 166 -12.31 -15.47 -6.92
C ASP A 166 -11.00 -14.79 -7.36
N PHE A 167 -10.70 -13.62 -6.80
CA PHE A 167 -9.44 -12.91 -7.08
C PHE A 167 -8.24 -13.79 -6.71
N ARG A 168 -8.22 -14.39 -5.52
CA ARG A 168 -7.15 -15.30 -5.09
C ARG A 168 -7.04 -16.56 -5.96
N ARG A 169 -8.17 -17.11 -6.41
CA ARG A 169 -8.18 -18.25 -7.32
C ARG A 169 -7.46 -17.92 -8.64
N THR A 170 -7.65 -16.71 -9.17
CA THR A 170 -6.94 -16.28 -10.39
C THR A 170 -5.43 -16.09 -10.21
N GLN A 171 -4.96 -15.95 -8.96
CA GLN A 171 -3.55 -15.77 -8.60
C GLN A 171 -2.87 -17.10 -8.20
N ALA A 172 -3.51 -18.24 -8.45
CA ALA A 172 -3.01 -19.58 -8.13
C ALA A 172 -2.58 -19.75 -6.65
N ARG A 173 -3.34 -19.15 -5.73
CA ARG A 173 -3.10 -19.23 -4.28
C ARG A 173 -3.23 -20.65 -3.72
N SER A 174 -2.46 -20.94 -2.69
CA SER A 174 -2.55 -22.20 -1.92
C SER A 174 -3.89 -22.31 -1.20
N GLN A 175 -4.25 -23.51 -0.71
CA GLN A 175 -5.51 -23.69 0.03
C GLN A 175 -5.57 -22.86 1.31
N GLU A 176 -4.42 -22.63 1.97
CA GLU A 176 -4.33 -21.80 3.16
C GLU A 176 -4.62 -20.33 2.81
N GLU A 177 -3.94 -19.80 1.79
CA GLU A 177 -4.14 -18.43 1.30
C GLU A 177 -5.58 -18.21 0.78
N GLN A 178 -6.18 -19.25 0.19
CA GLN A 178 -7.57 -19.22 -0.27
C GLN A 178 -8.57 -19.13 0.89
N ARG A 179 -8.22 -19.65 2.07
CA ARG A 179 -9.06 -19.63 3.29
C ARG A 179 -8.80 -18.41 4.17
N ALA A 180 -7.77 -17.63 3.90
CA ALA A 180 -7.41 -16.48 4.71
C ALA A 180 -8.56 -15.45 4.79
N PRO A 181 -8.69 -14.69 5.89
CA PRO A 181 -9.66 -13.60 5.98
C PRO A 181 -9.38 -12.49 4.96
N ARG A 182 -10.25 -11.48 4.89
CA ARG A 182 -10.01 -10.30 4.03
C ARG A 182 -8.79 -9.53 4.51
N ASN A 183 -8.15 -8.83 3.57
CA ASN A 183 -7.02 -7.97 3.88
C ASN A 183 -7.49 -6.76 4.68
N ARG A 184 -6.98 -6.60 5.91
CA ARG A 184 -7.19 -5.42 6.74
C ARG A 184 -5.89 -4.65 6.90
N TYR A 185 -5.99 -3.35 6.67
CA TYR A 185 -4.88 -2.43 6.85
C TYR A 185 -5.02 -1.70 8.20
N VAL A 186 -3.91 -1.23 8.74
CA VAL A 186 -3.92 -0.24 9.82
C VAL A 186 -3.07 0.92 9.36
N GLN A 187 -3.60 2.14 9.49
CA GLN A 187 -2.83 3.35 9.30
C GLN A 187 -1.97 3.56 10.56
N LEU A 188 -0.68 3.31 10.47
CA LEU A 188 0.27 3.58 11.56
C LEU A 188 0.48 5.09 11.72
N TYR A 189 0.43 5.82 10.62
CA TYR A 189 0.55 7.27 10.58
C TYR A 189 -0.21 7.84 9.37
N LEU A 190 -0.93 8.95 9.57
CA LEU A 190 -1.62 9.68 8.51
C LEU A 190 -1.45 11.18 8.74
N GLY A 191 -0.42 11.73 8.11
CA GLY A 191 -0.18 13.17 8.05
C GLY A 191 -0.72 13.79 6.77
N LYS A 192 -0.51 15.10 6.63
CA LYS A 192 -0.87 15.84 5.42
C LYS A 192 -0.21 15.25 4.17
N ASP A 193 1.10 15.00 4.25
CA ASP A 193 1.92 14.65 3.08
C ASP A 193 2.45 13.23 3.08
N ILE A 194 2.41 12.53 4.22
CA ILE A 194 2.90 11.16 4.36
C ILE A 194 1.84 10.28 5.02
N ARG A 195 1.74 9.05 4.53
CA ARG A 195 0.90 8.00 5.12
C ARG A 195 1.71 6.72 5.25
N VAL A 196 1.58 6.07 6.40
CA VAL A 196 2.18 4.77 6.67
C VAL A 196 1.08 3.79 7.00
N SER A 197 0.96 2.73 6.19
CA SER A 197 -0.01 1.66 6.42
C SER A 197 0.69 0.32 6.56
N LYS A 198 0.06 -0.59 7.31
CA LYS A 198 0.51 -1.97 7.49
C LYS A 198 -0.63 -2.95 7.33
N VAL A 199 -0.39 -4.06 6.64
CA VAL A 199 -1.33 -5.17 6.58
C VAL A 199 -1.25 -5.96 7.89
N VAL A 200 -2.35 -6.05 8.61
CA VAL A 200 -2.39 -6.71 9.94
C VAL A 200 -3.20 -8.01 9.94
N GLU A 201 -3.99 -8.25 8.90
CA GLU A 201 -4.83 -9.43 8.75
C GLU A 201 -5.07 -9.68 7.26
N GLY A 202 -5.23 -10.95 6.85
CA GLY A 202 -5.60 -11.32 5.49
C GLY A 202 -4.70 -12.36 4.84
N ASP A 203 -4.51 -12.23 3.54
CA ASP A 203 -3.66 -13.09 2.70
C ASP A 203 -2.22 -13.14 3.28
N PRO A 204 -1.72 -14.33 3.68
CA PRO A 204 -0.38 -14.52 4.23
C PRO A 204 0.74 -13.94 3.36
N VAL A 205 0.51 -13.84 2.05
CA VAL A 205 1.49 -13.32 1.08
C VAL A 205 1.80 -11.84 1.28
N ILE A 206 0.84 -11.06 1.82
CA ILE A 206 1.02 -9.63 2.12
C ILE A 206 1.01 -9.33 3.61
N LEU A 207 0.78 -10.32 4.47
CA LEU A 207 0.63 -10.08 5.90
C LEU A 207 1.92 -9.47 6.48
N GLY A 208 1.76 -8.37 7.22
CA GLY A 208 2.87 -7.62 7.80
C GLY A 208 3.58 -6.68 6.84
N ALA A 209 3.18 -6.62 5.56
CA ALA A 209 3.70 -5.63 4.61
C ALA A 209 3.43 -4.21 5.10
N THR A 210 4.46 -3.38 5.04
CA THR A 210 4.41 -1.96 5.43
C THR A 210 4.62 -1.10 4.19
N PHE A 211 3.82 -0.05 4.05
CA PHE A 211 3.87 0.87 2.92
C PHE A 211 3.96 2.31 3.39
N VAL A 212 4.94 3.05 2.88
CA VAL A 212 5.09 4.49 3.08
C VAL A 212 4.72 5.19 1.78
N HIS A 213 3.71 6.05 1.85
CA HIS A 213 3.22 6.82 0.73
C HIS A 213 3.42 8.31 0.96
N ARG A 214 3.58 9.04 -0.15
CA ARG A 214 3.56 10.51 -0.19
C ARG A 214 2.34 11.00 -0.93
N ARG A 215 1.63 11.98 -0.37
CA ARG A 215 0.54 12.65 -1.05
C ARG A 215 1.08 13.41 -2.26
N LEU A 216 0.43 13.27 -3.40
CA LEU A 216 0.73 14.06 -4.59
C LEU A 216 -0.10 15.34 -4.57
N ALA A 217 0.48 16.43 -5.09
CA ALA A 217 -0.15 17.75 -5.04
C ALA A 217 -1.44 17.84 -5.87
N THR A 218 -1.58 16.98 -6.89
CA THR A 218 -2.73 16.97 -7.80
C THR A 218 -3.12 15.53 -8.14
N ASN A 219 -4.43 15.29 -8.33
CA ASN A 219 -4.97 13.97 -8.67
C ASN A 219 -4.56 13.50 -10.07
N ASP A 220 -4.31 14.43 -11.00
CA ASP A 220 -3.82 14.15 -12.35
C ASP A 220 -2.48 13.40 -12.36
N GLN A 221 -1.73 13.41 -11.24
CA GLN A 221 -0.49 12.64 -11.11
C GLN A 221 -0.73 11.15 -10.79
N CYS A 222 -1.88 10.78 -10.23
CA CYS A 222 -2.30 9.38 -10.08
C CYS A 222 -2.95 8.86 -11.34
N LEU A 223 -3.74 9.71 -11.97
CA LEU A 223 -4.51 9.43 -13.17
C LEU A 223 -3.94 10.31 -14.29
N PRO A 224 -2.74 10.03 -14.83
CA PRO A 224 -2.25 10.78 -15.96
C PRO A 224 -3.33 10.71 -17.03
N ARG A 225 -3.99 11.85 -17.28
CA ARG A 225 -4.94 11.99 -18.39
C ARG A 225 -4.20 11.50 -19.62
N ASP A 226 -4.82 10.56 -20.34
CA ASP A 226 -4.30 10.05 -21.60
C ASP A 226 -3.76 11.24 -22.38
N SER A 227 -2.45 11.28 -22.49
CA SER A 227 -1.77 12.49 -22.90
C SER A 227 -2.03 12.68 -24.37
N LEU A 228 -2.96 13.60 -24.62
CA LEU A 228 -3.21 14.37 -25.82
C LEU A 228 -4.26 13.79 -26.78
N HIS A 229 -5.44 14.41 -26.70
CA HIS A 229 -6.15 14.95 -27.85
C HIS A 229 -5.30 14.96 -29.13
N ASN A 230 -5.71 14.16 -30.11
CA ASN A 230 -5.58 14.57 -31.50
C ASN A 230 -6.72 15.60 -31.72
N PRO A 231 -6.44 16.90 -31.91
CA PRO A 231 -7.44 17.74 -32.55
C PRO A 231 -7.53 17.23 -33.99
N VAL A 232 -8.66 16.60 -34.31
CA VAL A 232 -9.04 16.35 -35.69
C VAL A 232 -8.92 17.68 -36.43
N ARG A 233 -7.99 17.75 -37.40
CA ARG A 233 -8.01 18.75 -38.48
C ARG A 233 -8.85 18.21 -39.61
#